data_AF-A0A9X2IVE4-F1
#
_entry.id   AF-A0A9X2IVE4-F1
#
_cell.length_a   1.000
_cell.length_b   1.000
_cell.length_c   1.000
_cell.angle_alpha   90.00
_cell.angle_beta   90.00
_cell.angle_gamma   90.00
#
_symmetry.space_group_name_H-M   'P 1'
#
loop_
_entity.id
_entity.type
_entity.pdbx_description
1 polymer ?
#
loop_
_entity_poly.entity_id
_entity_poly.type
_entity_poly.pdbx_seq_one_letter_code
_entity_poly.pdbx_strand_id
1 'polypeptide(L)'
;MTVTLPAPRPIDPGSVPALRWGVIGTGIAARFVHAMHEHTAQRAVAVTARDAGKTRAFAQQHGIPTVHDSVEALLADETVDVVYVATPHPLHHDQALAAIAAGKHVLIEKPIAMSEREARAITDAGRAAGVLVMEAMWTRYLPQADVIRQVLESGVLGEVRLVRADFGFLMPFLPEHRLWNRELGGGALLDAGVYPISFASSVIGAPSRITASGTVNQQTGVDASADLLLETESGARALLSTSLEASLPVEALVVGSRGRLLVHSPFFGPSGLTLTLGGLGGDESATWIDESHAEVHDGLAHQATAFASYVGQGLVESPVHPHHEVVSVMATIDDARRQVSEEIAPGAALRHTVAFSLVHPAGSAEEAEFLASARRLLTGIPGVEDFTVSRQVSPKSDLAWQFSMVFADRAAFAAYDAHPEHVGFVQERWLSEVADFQELDLEAQAG
;
A
#
# COMPACT_ATOMS: atom_id res chain seq x y z
N MET A 1 -21.83 -13.71 -32.67
CA MET A 1 -21.39 -12.30 -32.81
C MET A 1 -19.92 -12.37 -32.54
N THR A 2 -19.07 -12.10 -33.53
CA THR A 2 -17.61 -12.20 -33.35
C THR A 2 -17.17 -11.34 -32.16
N VAL A 3 -16.54 -11.96 -31.18
CA VAL A 3 -15.93 -11.24 -30.04
C VAL A 3 -14.92 -10.22 -30.57
N THR A 4 -14.97 -8.99 -30.06
CA THR A 4 -14.03 -7.92 -30.38
C THR A 4 -13.73 -7.09 -29.14
N LEU A 5 -12.48 -6.65 -28.99
CA LEU A 5 -12.09 -5.67 -27.97
C LEU A 5 -12.32 -4.25 -28.49
N PRO A 6 -12.77 -3.30 -27.65
CA PRO A 6 -12.91 -1.91 -28.05
C PRO A 6 -11.55 -1.26 -28.28
N ALA A 7 -11.50 -0.21 -29.10
CA ALA A 7 -10.32 0.62 -29.24
C ALA A 7 -10.09 1.44 -27.96
N PRO A 8 -8.83 1.67 -27.54
CA PRO A 8 -8.53 2.56 -26.43
C PRO A 8 -8.89 4.01 -26.76
N ARG A 9 -9.22 4.79 -25.73
CA ARG A 9 -9.53 6.23 -25.81
C ARG A 9 -8.46 7.04 -25.06
N PRO A 10 -7.21 7.12 -25.56
CA PRO A 10 -6.18 7.90 -24.91
C PRO A 10 -6.50 9.41 -24.97
N ILE A 11 -6.04 10.15 -23.98
CA ILE A 11 -6.10 11.62 -24.00
C ILE A 11 -5.05 12.11 -25.01
N ASP A 12 -5.45 12.97 -25.95
CA ASP A 12 -4.54 13.58 -26.92
C ASP A 12 -3.53 14.51 -26.19
N PRO A 13 -2.21 14.23 -26.24
CA PRO A 13 -1.20 15.09 -25.62
C PRO A 13 -1.17 16.53 -26.15
N GLY A 14 -1.68 16.77 -27.35
CA GLY A 14 -1.82 18.13 -27.91
C GLY A 14 -3.02 18.91 -27.39
N SER A 15 -3.95 18.24 -26.69
CA SER A 15 -5.20 18.83 -26.16
C SER A 15 -5.10 19.31 -24.71
N VAL A 16 -3.98 19.05 -24.03
CA VAL A 16 -3.80 19.35 -22.59
C VAL A 16 -2.86 20.55 -22.40
N PRO A 17 -2.98 21.30 -21.28
CA PRO A 17 -2.07 22.40 -21.00
C PRO A 17 -0.62 21.92 -20.83
N ALA A 18 0.35 22.71 -21.25
CA ALA A 18 1.76 22.47 -20.97
C ALA A 18 2.11 22.96 -19.57
N LEU A 19 2.52 22.06 -18.68
CA LEU A 19 2.92 22.38 -17.31
C LEU A 19 4.43 22.34 -17.15
N ARG A 20 4.92 23.13 -16.19
CA ARG A 20 6.33 23.24 -15.81
C ARG A 20 6.58 22.39 -14.57
N TRP A 21 7.37 21.34 -14.72
CA TRP A 21 7.57 20.32 -13.69
C TRP A 21 8.84 20.56 -12.87
N GLY A 22 8.70 20.53 -11.56
CA GLY A 22 9.79 20.39 -10.60
C GLY A 22 9.94 18.93 -10.19
N VAL A 23 11.14 18.38 -10.29
CA VAL A 23 11.40 16.96 -10.00
C VAL A 23 12.19 16.83 -8.70
N ILE A 24 11.69 16.03 -7.75
CA ILE A 24 12.39 15.70 -6.51
C ILE A 24 12.84 14.23 -6.59
N GLY A 25 14.15 14.01 -6.65
CA GLY A 25 14.76 12.68 -6.81
C GLY A 25 15.10 12.35 -8.26
N THR A 26 16.13 11.52 -8.47
CA THR A 26 16.70 11.21 -9.80
C THR A 26 16.62 9.74 -10.20
N GLY A 27 15.92 8.90 -9.42
CA GLY A 27 15.81 7.46 -9.63
C GLY A 27 14.96 7.10 -10.85
N ILE A 28 13.72 6.65 -10.62
CA ILE A 28 12.76 6.37 -11.70
C ILE A 28 12.45 7.60 -12.56
N ALA A 29 12.68 8.80 -12.02
CA ALA A 29 12.48 10.07 -12.70
C ALA A 29 13.20 10.20 -14.04
N ALA A 30 14.32 9.51 -14.27
CA ALA A 30 14.99 9.53 -15.57
C ALA A 30 14.07 9.01 -16.69
N ARG A 31 13.35 7.92 -16.41
CA ARG A 31 12.41 7.31 -17.37
C ARG A 31 11.18 8.18 -17.56
N PHE A 32 10.64 8.72 -16.46
CA PHE A 32 9.49 9.63 -16.53
C PHE A 32 9.80 10.90 -17.32
N VAL A 33 10.91 11.59 -17.01
CA VAL A 33 11.31 12.83 -17.68
C VAL A 33 11.58 12.57 -19.17
N HIS A 34 12.25 11.47 -19.51
CA HIS A 34 12.45 11.07 -20.91
C HIS A 34 11.12 10.90 -21.66
N ALA A 35 10.24 10.01 -21.16
CA ALA A 35 8.96 9.73 -21.78
C ALA A 35 8.09 10.99 -21.90
N MET A 36 8.07 11.81 -20.84
CA MET A 36 7.33 13.06 -20.79
C MET A 36 7.83 14.07 -21.84
N HIS A 37 9.15 14.24 -21.98
CA HIS A 37 9.72 15.18 -22.96
C HIS A 37 9.50 14.75 -24.40
N GLU A 38 9.64 13.45 -24.68
CA GLU A 38 9.53 12.88 -26.01
C GLU A 38 8.08 12.89 -26.52
N HIS A 39 7.14 12.47 -25.69
CA HIS A 39 5.78 12.14 -26.14
C HIS A 39 4.72 13.17 -25.76
N THR A 40 5.10 14.26 -25.09
CA THR A 40 4.14 15.28 -24.61
C THR A 40 4.69 16.71 -24.71
N ALA A 41 3.83 17.71 -24.46
CA ALA A 41 4.22 19.12 -24.32
C ALA A 41 4.75 19.48 -22.92
N GLN A 42 4.74 18.55 -21.96
CA GLN A 42 5.15 18.78 -20.58
C GLN A 42 6.67 18.92 -20.46
N ARG A 43 7.16 19.82 -19.59
CA ARG A 43 8.61 20.06 -19.45
C ARG A 43 9.04 20.15 -17.99
N ALA A 44 10.01 19.33 -17.61
CA ALA A 44 10.81 19.53 -16.40
C ALA A 44 11.64 20.83 -16.52
N VAL A 45 11.41 21.77 -15.60
CA VAL A 45 12.11 23.06 -15.54
C VAL A 45 13.07 23.15 -14.36
N ALA A 46 12.85 22.34 -13.33
CA ALA A 46 13.67 22.34 -12.12
C ALA A 46 13.86 20.91 -11.59
N VAL A 47 15.01 20.66 -10.95
CA VAL A 47 15.27 19.39 -10.28
C VAL A 47 16.06 19.59 -8.99
N THR A 48 15.78 18.76 -7.98
CA THR A 48 16.59 18.65 -6.77
C THR A 48 16.71 17.20 -6.33
N ALA A 49 17.86 16.83 -5.79
CA ALA A 49 18.08 15.57 -5.10
C ALA A 49 19.32 15.66 -4.20
N ARG A 50 19.47 14.68 -3.30
CA ARG A 50 20.51 14.66 -2.25
C ARG A 50 21.95 14.79 -2.77
N ASP A 51 22.25 14.20 -3.93
CA ASP A 51 23.62 14.17 -4.50
C ASP A 51 23.74 15.23 -5.60
N ALA A 52 24.32 16.39 -5.27
CA ALA A 52 24.46 17.52 -6.19
C ALA A 52 25.19 17.17 -7.50
N GLY A 53 26.15 16.24 -7.45
CA GLY A 53 26.88 15.80 -8.64
C GLY A 53 25.97 15.03 -9.60
N LYS A 54 25.26 14.02 -9.07
CA LYS A 54 24.28 13.23 -9.84
C LYS A 54 23.11 14.09 -10.32
N THR A 55 22.64 15.03 -9.51
CA THR A 55 21.55 15.95 -9.89
C THR A 55 21.94 16.83 -11.06
N ARG A 56 23.17 17.40 -11.06
CA ARG A 56 23.67 18.18 -12.21
C ARG A 56 23.82 17.35 -13.48
N ALA A 57 24.33 16.11 -13.36
CA ALA A 57 24.43 15.20 -14.49
C ALA A 57 23.05 14.83 -15.06
N PHE A 58 22.08 14.55 -14.19
CA PHE A 58 20.69 14.30 -14.56
C PHE A 58 20.07 15.51 -15.29
N ALA A 59 20.23 16.71 -14.74
CA ALA A 59 19.73 17.93 -15.33
C ALA A 59 20.33 18.17 -16.73
N GLN A 60 21.64 17.97 -16.88
CA GLN A 60 22.31 18.09 -18.17
C GLN A 60 21.81 17.05 -19.18
N GLN A 61 21.68 15.79 -18.76
CA GLN A 61 21.20 14.69 -19.62
C GLN A 61 19.79 14.95 -20.17
N HIS A 62 18.91 15.52 -19.35
CA HIS A 62 17.51 15.76 -19.70
C HIS A 62 17.21 17.21 -20.10
N GLY A 63 18.22 18.08 -20.22
CA GLY A 63 18.02 19.48 -20.58
C GLY A 63 17.18 20.30 -19.57
N ILE A 64 17.24 19.96 -18.28
CA ILE A 64 16.55 20.69 -17.22
C ILE A 64 17.38 21.93 -16.85
N PRO A 65 16.84 23.16 -16.99
CA PRO A 65 17.63 24.37 -16.88
C PRO A 65 18.04 24.73 -15.44
N THR A 66 17.23 24.36 -14.44
CA THR A 66 17.46 24.75 -13.05
C THR A 66 17.74 23.55 -12.15
N VAL A 67 18.83 23.63 -11.37
CA VAL A 67 19.14 22.69 -10.30
C VAL A 67 19.08 23.42 -8.98
N HIS A 68 18.20 22.97 -8.08
CA HIS A 68 18.05 23.51 -6.74
C HIS A 68 18.81 22.66 -5.72
N ASP A 69 19.45 23.33 -4.76
CA ASP A 69 20.24 22.67 -3.70
C ASP A 69 19.38 22.04 -2.60
N SER A 70 18.07 22.34 -2.56
CA SER A 70 17.13 21.74 -1.60
C SER A 70 15.71 21.62 -2.16
N VAL A 71 14.90 20.81 -1.47
CA VAL A 71 13.46 20.67 -1.77
C VAL A 71 12.76 22.02 -1.58
N GLU A 72 13.03 22.71 -0.49
CA GLU A 72 12.43 24.00 -0.16
C GLU A 72 12.70 25.06 -1.23
N ALA A 73 13.93 25.09 -1.77
CA ALA A 73 14.29 26.00 -2.86
C ALA A 73 13.51 25.69 -4.15
N LEU A 74 13.32 24.40 -4.47
CA LEU A 74 12.49 23.99 -5.61
C LEU A 74 11.01 24.34 -5.40
N LEU A 75 10.48 24.17 -4.19
CA LEU A 75 9.08 24.48 -3.88
C LEU A 75 8.79 25.98 -3.90
N ALA A 76 9.78 26.82 -3.55
CA ALA A 76 9.69 28.27 -3.63
C ALA A 76 9.80 28.83 -5.07
N ASP A 77 10.14 27.99 -6.05
CA ASP A 77 10.30 28.41 -7.44
C ASP A 77 8.92 28.70 -8.08
N GLU A 78 8.65 29.97 -8.40
CA GLU A 78 7.42 30.41 -9.08
C GLU A 78 7.32 29.91 -10.54
N THR A 79 8.43 29.39 -11.09
CA THR A 79 8.44 28.78 -12.42
C THR A 79 7.94 27.33 -12.44
N VAL A 80 7.72 26.71 -11.28
CA VAL A 80 7.21 25.34 -11.14
C VAL A 80 5.69 25.35 -10.92
N ASP A 81 4.95 24.61 -11.75
CA ASP A 81 3.50 24.41 -11.61
C ASP A 81 3.17 23.10 -10.86
N VAL A 82 3.96 22.06 -11.12
CA VAL A 82 3.75 20.70 -10.63
C VAL A 82 5.03 20.17 -10.01
N VAL A 83 4.92 19.44 -8.91
CA VAL A 83 6.02 18.70 -8.29
C VAL A 83 5.83 17.21 -8.52
N TYR A 84 6.84 16.56 -9.09
CA TYR A 84 6.93 15.11 -9.17
C TYR A 84 7.87 14.58 -8.09
N VAL A 85 7.32 13.83 -7.14
CA VAL A 85 8.04 13.22 -6.03
C VAL A 85 8.46 11.81 -6.42
N ALA A 86 9.75 11.62 -6.69
CA ALA A 86 10.35 10.37 -7.17
C ALA A 86 11.47 9.88 -6.26
N THR A 87 11.27 10.05 -4.96
CA THR A 87 12.21 9.68 -3.89
C THR A 87 11.91 8.27 -3.37
N PRO A 88 12.73 7.71 -2.46
CA PRO A 88 12.35 6.50 -1.73
C PRO A 88 11.07 6.68 -0.91
N HIS A 89 10.30 5.60 -0.75
CA HIS A 89 8.93 5.61 -0.21
C HIS A 89 8.75 6.43 1.09
N PRO A 90 9.64 6.35 2.10
CA PRO A 90 9.46 7.08 3.36
C PRO A 90 9.52 8.60 3.24
N LEU A 91 10.03 9.12 2.12
CA LEU A 91 10.14 10.56 1.88
C LEU A 91 8.92 11.14 1.17
N HIS A 92 8.02 10.30 0.65
CA HIS A 92 6.88 10.75 -0.14
C HIS A 92 5.96 11.67 0.67
N HIS A 93 5.60 11.27 1.89
CA HIS A 93 4.64 11.98 2.72
C HIS A 93 5.06 13.43 3.00
N ASP A 94 6.23 13.64 3.58
CA ASP A 94 6.66 14.97 3.99
C ASP A 94 6.93 15.88 2.77
N GLN A 95 7.47 15.33 1.68
CA GLN A 95 7.72 16.08 0.45
C GLN A 95 6.42 16.46 -0.26
N ALA A 96 5.43 15.55 -0.29
CA ALA A 96 4.13 15.83 -0.84
C ALA A 96 3.40 16.91 -0.04
N LEU A 97 3.36 16.80 1.29
CA LEU A 97 2.74 17.81 2.14
C LEU A 97 3.40 19.19 1.99
N ALA A 98 4.74 19.24 1.90
CA ALA A 98 5.45 20.48 1.66
C ALA A 98 5.10 21.09 0.29
N ALA A 99 5.01 20.28 -0.76
CA ALA A 99 4.63 20.73 -2.10
C ALA A 99 3.18 21.24 -2.15
N ILE A 100 2.25 20.54 -1.51
CA ILE A 100 0.85 20.94 -1.37
C ILE A 100 0.75 22.27 -0.61
N ALA A 101 1.48 22.42 0.50
CA ALA A 101 1.50 23.66 1.29
C ALA A 101 2.07 24.85 0.50
N ALA A 102 2.97 24.60 -0.45
CA ALA A 102 3.48 25.60 -1.40
C ALA A 102 2.50 25.89 -2.56
N GLY A 103 1.31 25.30 -2.57
CA GLY A 103 0.28 25.49 -3.59
C GLY A 103 0.59 24.80 -4.93
N LYS A 104 1.50 23.82 -4.95
CA LYS A 104 1.87 23.07 -6.16
C LYS A 104 0.94 21.87 -6.35
N HIS A 105 0.61 21.55 -7.60
CA HIS A 105 0.05 20.23 -7.91
C HIS A 105 1.11 19.15 -7.69
N VAL A 106 0.72 17.95 -7.27
CA VAL A 106 1.68 16.91 -6.88
C VAL A 106 1.37 15.56 -7.52
N LEU A 107 2.35 15.04 -8.27
CA LEU A 107 2.39 13.65 -8.73
C LEU A 107 3.40 12.89 -7.84
N ILE A 108 2.98 11.83 -7.17
CA ILE A 108 3.79 11.13 -6.17
C ILE A 108 4.04 9.70 -6.63
N GLU A 109 5.28 9.25 -6.69
CA GLU A 109 5.59 7.86 -7.02
C GLU A 109 4.85 6.85 -6.15
N LYS A 110 4.61 5.67 -6.73
CA LYS A 110 3.94 4.57 -6.03
C LYS A 110 4.92 3.83 -5.10
N PRO A 111 4.45 3.29 -3.96
CA PRO A 111 3.17 3.60 -3.34
C PRO A 111 3.16 5.06 -2.89
N ILE A 112 2.00 5.72 -2.92
CA ILE A 112 1.87 7.15 -2.61
C ILE A 112 2.48 7.54 -1.25
N ALA A 113 2.49 6.59 -0.30
CA ALA A 113 3.03 6.75 1.04
C ALA A 113 3.39 5.39 1.67
N MET A 114 3.87 5.40 2.92
CA MET A 114 4.23 4.17 3.64
C MET A 114 3.07 3.48 4.37
N SER A 115 1.93 4.17 4.51
CA SER A 115 0.74 3.67 5.22
C SER A 115 -0.55 4.33 4.74
N GLU A 116 -1.70 3.74 5.08
CA GLU A 116 -3.03 4.32 4.88
C GLU A 116 -3.14 5.71 5.51
N ARG A 117 -2.64 5.86 6.75
CA ARG A 117 -2.70 7.11 7.51
C ARG A 117 -2.00 8.25 6.76
N GLU A 118 -0.81 7.98 6.23
CA GLU A 118 -0.05 8.97 5.46
C GLU A 118 -0.72 9.26 4.10
N ALA A 119 -1.20 8.24 3.40
CA ALA A 119 -1.94 8.43 2.14
C ALA A 119 -3.19 9.31 2.35
N ARG A 120 -3.91 9.09 3.46
CA ARG A 120 -5.05 9.92 3.86
C ARG A 120 -4.63 11.37 4.14
N ALA A 121 -3.56 11.57 4.92
CA ALA A 121 -3.05 12.91 5.20
C ALA A 121 -2.68 13.69 3.92
N ILE A 122 -2.00 13.04 2.98
CA ILE A 122 -1.64 13.63 1.68
C ILE A 122 -2.89 14.01 0.88
N THR A 123 -3.83 13.09 0.74
CA THR A 123 -5.02 13.28 -0.10
C THR A 123 -5.99 14.31 0.49
N ASP A 124 -6.13 14.35 1.82
CA ASP A 124 -6.93 15.37 2.52
C ASP A 124 -6.28 16.76 2.41
N ALA A 125 -4.95 16.85 2.55
CA ALA A 125 -4.22 18.12 2.37
C ALA A 125 -4.38 18.66 0.94
N GLY A 126 -4.28 17.79 -0.08
CA GLY A 126 -4.48 18.18 -1.48
C GLY A 126 -5.86 18.77 -1.74
N ARG A 127 -6.91 18.11 -1.24
CA ARG A 127 -8.29 18.61 -1.32
C ARG A 127 -8.44 19.96 -0.62
N ALA A 128 -7.89 20.09 0.59
CA ALA A 128 -7.99 21.32 1.38
C ALA A 128 -7.28 22.50 0.70
N ALA A 129 -6.14 22.26 0.04
CA ALA A 129 -5.40 23.26 -0.71
C ALA A 129 -5.98 23.54 -2.11
N GLY A 130 -6.91 22.71 -2.60
CA GLY A 130 -7.50 22.85 -3.93
C GLY A 130 -6.52 22.52 -5.07
N VAL A 131 -5.51 21.69 -4.80
CA VAL A 131 -4.52 21.26 -5.79
C VAL A 131 -4.74 19.81 -6.19
N LEU A 132 -4.50 19.48 -7.46
CA LEU A 132 -4.42 18.08 -7.91
C LEU A 132 -3.33 17.32 -7.14
N VAL A 133 -3.73 16.22 -6.50
CA VAL A 133 -2.85 15.19 -5.99
C VAL A 133 -3.14 13.89 -6.72
N MET A 134 -2.09 13.19 -7.14
CA MET A 134 -2.22 11.94 -7.88
C MET A 134 -1.10 10.99 -7.48
N GLU A 135 -1.44 9.74 -7.15
CA GLU A 135 -0.46 8.66 -7.12
C GLU A 135 -0.05 8.33 -8.57
N ALA A 136 1.25 8.22 -8.82
CA ALA A 136 1.85 7.86 -10.09
C ALA A 136 1.72 6.36 -10.38
N MET A 137 0.51 5.82 -10.19
CA MET A 137 0.14 4.47 -10.61
C MET A 137 -0.09 4.46 -12.12
N TRP A 138 1.00 4.58 -12.86
CA TRP A 138 1.02 4.79 -14.31
C TRP A 138 0.18 3.78 -15.11
N THR A 139 0.04 2.55 -14.59
CA THR A 139 -0.78 1.46 -15.15
C THR A 139 -2.23 1.89 -15.42
N ARG A 140 -2.77 2.82 -14.64
CA ARG A 140 -4.14 3.35 -14.75
C ARG A 140 -4.39 4.17 -16.00
N TYR A 141 -3.32 4.67 -16.61
CA TYR A 141 -3.37 5.63 -17.70
C TYR A 141 -2.94 5.03 -19.05
N LEU A 142 -2.49 3.76 -19.05
CA LEU A 142 -2.14 3.05 -20.27
C LEU A 142 -3.37 2.81 -21.17
N PRO A 143 -3.20 2.73 -22.50
CA PRO A 143 -4.28 2.39 -23.42
C PRO A 143 -5.05 1.11 -23.01
N GLN A 144 -4.32 0.08 -22.56
CA GLN A 144 -4.92 -1.18 -22.12
C GLN A 144 -5.85 -1.02 -20.91
N ALA A 145 -5.56 -0.09 -19.99
CA ALA A 145 -6.43 0.19 -18.85
C ALA A 145 -7.77 0.78 -19.30
N ASP A 146 -7.79 1.55 -20.40
CA ASP A 146 -9.04 2.01 -20.99
C ASP A 146 -9.86 0.90 -21.62
N VAL A 147 -9.21 -0.02 -22.34
CA VAL A 147 -9.88 -1.19 -22.89
C VAL A 147 -10.46 -2.07 -21.77
N ILE A 148 -9.70 -2.31 -20.68
CA ILE A 148 -10.16 -3.09 -19.52
C ILE A 148 -11.43 -2.47 -18.92
N ARG A 149 -11.42 -1.17 -18.63
CA ARG A 149 -12.59 -0.47 -18.08
C ARG A 149 -13.78 -0.54 -19.04
N GLN A 150 -13.59 -0.33 -20.33
CA GLN A 150 -14.67 -0.46 -21.33
C GLN A 150 -15.27 -1.88 -21.34
N VAL A 151 -14.43 -2.92 -21.21
CA VAL A 151 -14.89 -4.32 -21.11
C VAL A 151 -15.73 -4.52 -19.83
N LEU A 152 -15.29 -4.00 -18.69
CA LEU A 152 -16.02 -4.08 -17.43
C LEU A 152 -17.36 -3.32 -17.49
N GLU A 153 -17.34 -2.06 -17.97
CA GLU A 153 -18.50 -1.18 -18.13
C GLU A 153 -19.56 -1.77 -19.06
N SER A 154 -19.13 -2.43 -20.14
CA SER A 154 -20.06 -3.10 -21.08
C SER A 154 -20.80 -4.28 -20.45
N GLY A 155 -20.31 -4.81 -19.33
CA GLY A 155 -20.83 -6.00 -18.68
C GLY A 155 -20.63 -7.29 -19.50
N VAL A 156 -19.79 -7.30 -20.55
CA VAL A 156 -19.65 -8.46 -21.45
C VAL A 156 -19.20 -9.73 -20.71
N LEU A 157 -18.38 -9.59 -19.67
CA LEU A 157 -17.94 -10.69 -18.79
C LEU A 157 -19.06 -11.24 -17.88
N GLY A 158 -20.20 -10.57 -17.81
CA GLY A 158 -21.25 -10.82 -16.81
C GLY A 158 -20.78 -10.39 -15.41
N GLU A 159 -21.29 -11.05 -14.37
CA GLU A 159 -20.84 -10.80 -13.00
C GLU A 159 -19.38 -11.23 -12.82
N VAL A 160 -18.52 -10.31 -12.38
CA VAL A 160 -17.13 -10.60 -12.03
C VAL A 160 -17.09 -11.49 -10.78
N ARG A 161 -16.35 -12.59 -10.85
CA ARG A 161 -16.25 -13.59 -9.78
C ARG A 161 -14.86 -13.67 -9.16
N LEU A 162 -13.83 -13.59 -9.99
CA LEU A 162 -12.45 -13.79 -9.56
C LEU A 162 -11.50 -12.86 -10.33
N VAL A 163 -10.61 -12.22 -9.59
CA VAL A 163 -9.40 -11.57 -10.13
C VAL A 163 -8.19 -12.39 -9.73
N ARG A 164 -7.24 -12.57 -10.64
CA ARG A 164 -5.88 -13.03 -10.32
C ARG A 164 -4.89 -12.01 -10.84
N ALA A 165 -3.85 -11.71 -10.07
CA ALA A 165 -2.74 -10.92 -10.57
C ALA A 165 -1.50 -11.21 -9.75
N ASP A 166 -0.34 -11.20 -10.39
CA ASP A 166 0.92 -11.45 -9.70
C ASP A 166 2.02 -10.50 -10.19
N PHE A 167 2.93 -10.15 -9.29
CA PHE A 167 4.16 -9.47 -9.66
C PHE A 167 5.28 -9.90 -8.72
N GLY A 168 6.22 -10.69 -9.25
CA GLY A 168 7.43 -11.02 -8.53
C GLY A 168 8.62 -11.23 -9.44
N PHE A 169 9.80 -10.98 -8.89
CA PHE A 169 11.08 -11.14 -9.57
C PHE A 169 12.13 -11.58 -8.55
N LEU A 170 13.11 -12.36 -9.00
CA LEU A 170 14.27 -12.69 -8.17
C LEU A 170 15.17 -11.45 -8.01
N MET A 171 15.14 -10.84 -6.83
CA MET A 171 16.03 -9.75 -6.45
C MET A 171 17.20 -10.29 -5.62
N PRO A 172 18.46 -10.16 -6.08
CA PRO A 172 19.62 -10.54 -5.28
C PRO A 172 19.58 -9.91 -3.89
N PHE A 173 19.85 -10.72 -2.87
CA PHE A 173 19.84 -10.24 -1.48
C PHE A 173 21.07 -9.40 -1.18
N LEU A 174 20.83 -8.11 -0.97
CA LEU A 174 21.77 -7.09 -0.54
C LEU A 174 21.02 -6.22 0.49
N PRO A 175 21.32 -6.31 1.80
CA PRO A 175 20.56 -5.62 2.85
C PRO A 175 20.44 -4.11 2.65
N GLU A 176 21.44 -3.49 2.03
CA GLU A 176 21.48 -2.06 1.72
C GLU A 176 20.61 -1.67 0.53
N HIS A 177 20.22 -2.63 -0.31
CA HIS A 177 19.40 -2.37 -1.48
C HIS A 177 17.99 -1.95 -1.07
N ARG A 178 17.41 -0.95 -1.74
CA ARG A 178 16.13 -0.32 -1.36
C ARG A 178 14.98 -1.30 -1.13
N LEU A 179 14.99 -2.43 -1.84
CA LEU A 179 13.93 -3.45 -1.75
C LEU A 179 14.05 -4.34 -0.52
N TRP A 180 15.27 -4.51 -0.01
CA TRP A 180 15.55 -5.27 1.20
C TRP A 180 15.71 -4.38 2.43
N ASN A 181 15.78 -3.07 2.26
CA ASN A 181 16.01 -2.14 3.37
C ASN A 181 14.68 -1.58 3.93
N ARG A 182 14.35 -1.94 5.17
CA ARG A 182 13.16 -1.46 5.89
C ARG A 182 13.11 0.07 6.04
N GLU A 183 14.25 0.71 6.28
CA GLU A 183 14.34 2.17 6.43
C GLU A 183 14.10 2.91 5.11
N LEU A 184 14.18 2.22 3.97
CA LEU A 184 13.87 2.76 2.65
C LEU A 184 12.49 2.34 2.14
N GLY A 185 11.67 1.73 3.00
CA GLY A 185 10.35 1.22 2.65
C GLY A 185 10.39 0.00 1.75
N GLY A 186 11.41 -0.85 1.92
CA GLY A 186 11.52 -2.13 1.23
C GLY A 186 10.41 -3.13 1.60
N GLY A 187 10.37 -4.22 0.84
CA GLY A 187 9.34 -5.25 0.95
C GLY A 187 8.63 -5.51 -0.39
N ALA A 188 8.23 -6.76 -0.60
CA ALA A 188 7.52 -7.20 -1.79
C ALA A 188 6.16 -6.51 -1.94
N LEU A 189 5.44 -6.27 -0.85
CA LEU A 189 4.10 -5.68 -0.80
C LEU A 189 4.09 -4.21 -1.22
N LEU A 190 5.01 -3.39 -0.69
CA LEU A 190 5.09 -1.98 -1.05
C LEU A 190 5.64 -1.76 -2.47
N ASP A 191 6.62 -2.55 -2.90
CA ASP A 191 7.24 -2.32 -4.22
C ASP A 191 6.51 -3.00 -5.37
N ALA A 192 6.34 -4.33 -5.31
CA ALA A 192 5.74 -5.11 -6.39
C ALA A 192 4.24 -5.35 -6.15
N GLY A 193 3.84 -5.64 -4.92
CA GLY A 193 2.48 -6.03 -4.52
C GLY A 193 1.44 -4.92 -4.65
N VAL A 194 1.87 -3.65 -4.59
CA VAL A 194 1.01 -2.49 -4.87
C VAL A 194 0.36 -2.57 -6.27
N TYR A 195 1.02 -3.17 -7.26
CA TYR A 195 0.46 -3.32 -8.61
C TYR A 195 -0.72 -4.32 -8.67
N PRO A 196 -0.59 -5.60 -8.25
CA PRO A 196 -1.72 -6.52 -8.26
C PRO A 196 -2.83 -6.10 -7.29
N ILE A 197 -2.51 -5.47 -6.15
CA ILE A 197 -3.53 -4.93 -5.22
C ILE A 197 -4.30 -3.77 -5.86
N SER A 198 -3.58 -2.81 -6.48
CA SER A 198 -4.22 -1.72 -7.21
C SER A 198 -5.07 -2.25 -8.37
N PHE A 199 -4.56 -3.20 -9.16
CA PHE A 199 -5.35 -3.82 -10.24
C PHE A 199 -6.63 -4.47 -9.73
N ALA A 200 -6.55 -5.26 -8.64
CA ALA A 200 -7.75 -5.86 -8.05
C ALA A 200 -8.74 -4.78 -7.59
N SER A 201 -8.26 -3.74 -6.91
CA SER A 201 -9.09 -2.60 -6.49
C SER A 201 -9.83 -1.96 -7.67
N SER A 202 -9.18 -1.82 -8.83
CA SER A 202 -9.78 -1.27 -10.05
C SER A 202 -10.94 -2.09 -10.62
N VAL A 203 -10.98 -3.39 -10.31
CA VAL A 203 -11.94 -4.34 -10.89
C VAL A 203 -13.07 -4.68 -9.92
N ILE A 204 -12.75 -4.92 -8.65
CA ILE A 204 -13.70 -5.41 -7.64
C ILE A 204 -13.94 -4.42 -6.49
N GLY A 205 -13.24 -3.29 -6.47
CA GLY A 205 -13.36 -2.28 -5.42
C GLY A 205 -12.63 -2.65 -4.13
N ALA A 206 -12.99 -1.95 -3.05
CA ALA A 206 -12.42 -2.18 -1.72
C ALA A 206 -12.83 -3.56 -1.16
N PRO A 207 -11.90 -4.33 -0.56
CA PRO A 207 -12.23 -5.59 0.07
C PRO A 207 -12.95 -5.38 1.42
N SER A 208 -13.88 -6.27 1.75
CA SER A 208 -14.50 -6.40 3.07
C SER A 208 -13.75 -7.38 3.98
N ARG A 209 -12.92 -8.25 3.40
CA ARG A 209 -12.06 -9.19 4.13
C ARG A 209 -10.76 -9.42 3.38
N ILE A 210 -9.66 -9.47 4.14
CA ILE A 210 -8.31 -9.68 3.66
C ILE A 210 -7.73 -10.87 4.42
N THR A 211 -7.12 -11.80 3.70
CA THR A 211 -6.30 -12.87 4.28
C THR A 211 -4.98 -12.86 3.52
N ALA A 212 -3.87 -12.70 4.23
CA ALA A 212 -2.54 -12.65 3.64
C ALA A 212 -1.60 -13.58 4.39
N SER A 213 -0.76 -14.28 3.64
CA SER A 213 0.30 -15.15 4.17
C SER A 213 1.58 -14.94 3.37
N GLY A 214 2.75 -15.11 3.99
CA GLY A 214 4.00 -14.79 3.29
C GLY A 214 5.27 -15.10 4.07
N THR A 215 6.38 -14.60 3.52
CA THR A 215 7.70 -14.72 4.13
C THR A 215 8.26 -13.33 4.44
N VAL A 216 9.02 -13.22 5.52
CA VAL A 216 9.80 -12.03 5.89
C VAL A 216 11.27 -12.42 5.90
N ASN A 217 12.10 -11.54 5.34
CA ASN A 217 13.53 -11.68 5.44
C ASN A 217 13.99 -11.41 6.88
N GLN A 218 14.51 -12.43 7.55
CA GLN A 218 14.86 -12.38 8.98
C GLN A 218 15.95 -11.34 9.34
N GLN A 219 16.80 -10.94 8.38
CA GLN A 219 17.87 -9.99 8.64
C GLN A 219 17.39 -8.54 8.58
N THR A 220 16.40 -8.26 7.74
CA THR A 220 15.97 -6.90 7.41
C THR A 220 14.56 -6.59 7.90
N GLY A 221 13.76 -7.61 8.21
CA GLY A 221 12.39 -7.48 8.69
C GLY A 221 11.40 -6.99 7.62
N VAL A 222 11.79 -7.00 6.33
CA VAL A 222 10.86 -6.70 5.23
C VAL A 222 10.24 -7.97 4.69
N ASP A 223 8.98 -7.90 4.26
CA ASP A 223 8.31 -9.00 3.58
C ASP A 223 9.02 -9.33 2.26
N ALA A 224 9.37 -10.60 2.08
CA ALA A 224 10.09 -11.11 0.93
C ALA A 224 9.13 -11.70 -0.11
N SER A 225 8.00 -12.25 0.34
CA SER A 225 6.88 -12.67 -0.52
C SER A 225 5.56 -12.61 0.24
N ALA A 226 4.45 -12.48 -0.49
CA ALA A 226 3.11 -12.56 0.09
C ALA A 226 2.09 -13.04 -0.94
N ASP A 227 1.15 -13.86 -0.48
CA ASP A 227 -0.06 -14.29 -1.18
C ASP A 227 -1.29 -13.74 -0.44
N LEU A 228 -2.25 -13.16 -1.18
CA LEU A 228 -3.42 -12.49 -0.63
C LEU A 228 -4.70 -13.07 -1.25
N LEU A 229 -5.68 -13.36 -0.38
CA LEU A 229 -7.08 -13.55 -0.73
C LEU A 229 -7.87 -12.32 -0.28
N LEU A 230 -8.43 -11.59 -1.24
CA LEU A 230 -9.33 -10.48 -0.99
C LEU A 230 -10.76 -10.91 -1.27
N GLU A 231 -11.71 -10.53 -0.42
CA GLU A 231 -13.13 -10.79 -0.60
C GLU A 231 -13.92 -9.48 -0.48
N THR A 232 -14.95 -9.32 -1.30
CA THR A 232 -15.85 -8.15 -1.28
C THR A 232 -17.24 -8.55 -0.80
N GLU A 233 -18.04 -7.59 -0.34
CA GLU A 233 -19.43 -7.84 0.07
C GLU A 233 -20.29 -8.40 -1.07
N SER A 234 -19.96 -8.05 -2.33
CA SER A 234 -20.63 -8.56 -3.54
C SER A 234 -20.36 -10.04 -3.81
N GLY A 235 -19.39 -10.65 -3.12
CA GLY A 235 -18.95 -12.03 -3.33
C GLY A 235 -17.86 -12.20 -4.40
N ALA A 236 -17.41 -11.13 -5.06
CA ALA A 236 -16.21 -11.17 -5.89
C ALA A 236 -14.95 -11.34 -5.03
N ARG A 237 -13.94 -12.06 -5.56
CA ARG A 237 -12.68 -12.35 -4.87
C ARG A 237 -11.46 -11.98 -5.70
N ALA A 238 -10.34 -11.73 -5.07
CA ALA A 238 -9.04 -11.65 -5.73
C ALA A 238 -8.02 -12.59 -5.09
N LEU A 239 -7.21 -13.25 -5.91
CA LEU A 239 -6.04 -14.04 -5.51
C LEU A 239 -4.80 -13.35 -6.06
N LEU A 240 -3.97 -12.80 -5.18
CA LEU A 240 -2.83 -11.96 -5.55
C LEU A 240 -1.54 -12.53 -5.00
N SER A 241 -0.45 -12.40 -5.75
CA SER A 241 0.87 -12.85 -5.32
C SER A 241 1.93 -11.79 -5.59
N THR A 242 2.88 -11.64 -4.66
CA THR A 242 4.05 -10.78 -4.82
C THR A 242 5.30 -11.45 -4.26
N SER A 243 6.46 -11.23 -4.88
CA SER A 243 7.71 -11.82 -4.41
C SER A 243 8.96 -11.06 -4.88
N LEU A 244 9.92 -10.90 -3.97
CA LEU A 244 11.30 -10.52 -4.26
C LEU A 244 12.22 -11.76 -4.43
N GLU A 245 11.70 -12.96 -4.18
CA GLU A 245 12.47 -14.22 -4.15
C GLU A 245 12.15 -15.13 -5.34
N ALA A 246 11.07 -14.86 -6.07
CA ALA A 246 10.60 -15.68 -7.18
C ALA A 246 10.17 -14.82 -8.37
N SER A 247 10.61 -15.22 -9.56
CA SER A 247 10.09 -14.68 -10.82
C SER A 247 8.72 -15.27 -11.12
N LEU A 248 7.68 -14.43 -11.07
CA LEU A 248 6.30 -14.80 -11.35
C LEU A 248 5.94 -14.47 -12.82
N PRO A 249 4.81 -14.96 -13.36
CA PRO A 249 4.38 -14.67 -14.74
C PRO A 249 4.21 -13.17 -15.06
N VAL A 250 3.88 -12.35 -14.06
CA VAL A 250 3.57 -10.92 -14.18
C VAL A 250 2.34 -10.69 -15.07
N GLU A 251 1.28 -11.46 -14.85
CA GLU A 251 0.03 -11.39 -15.60
C GLU A 251 -1.14 -10.99 -14.69
N ALA A 252 -2.26 -10.60 -15.30
CA ALA A 252 -3.51 -10.41 -14.59
C ALA A 252 -4.70 -11.01 -15.34
N LEU A 253 -5.70 -11.49 -14.62
CA LEU A 253 -6.86 -12.18 -15.16
C LEU A 253 -8.12 -11.73 -14.44
N VAL A 254 -9.11 -11.29 -15.19
CA VAL A 254 -10.47 -11.03 -14.70
C VAL A 254 -11.38 -12.14 -15.20
N VAL A 255 -12.06 -12.84 -14.29
CA VAL A 255 -12.99 -13.92 -14.60
C VAL A 255 -14.40 -13.50 -14.20
N GLY A 256 -15.30 -13.49 -15.18
CA GLY A 256 -16.73 -13.29 -14.97
C GLY A 256 -17.56 -14.52 -15.32
N SER A 257 -18.83 -14.46 -15.00
CA SER A 257 -19.82 -15.54 -15.25
C SER A 257 -19.99 -15.93 -16.73
N ARG A 258 -19.58 -15.08 -17.68
CA ARG A 258 -19.74 -15.30 -19.14
C ARG A 258 -18.43 -15.36 -19.92
N GLY A 259 -17.29 -15.19 -19.25
CA GLY A 259 -16.00 -15.15 -19.92
C GLY A 259 -14.87 -14.66 -19.04
N ARG A 260 -13.71 -14.41 -19.65
CA ARG A 260 -12.52 -13.91 -18.97
C ARG A 260 -11.74 -12.92 -19.84
N LEU A 261 -11.05 -12.00 -19.18
CA LEU A 261 -10.10 -11.07 -19.79
C LEU A 261 -8.71 -11.33 -19.20
N LEU A 262 -7.79 -11.81 -20.03
CA LEU A 262 -6.37 -11.94 -19.67
C LEU A 262 -5.64 -10.66 -20.07
N VAL A 263 -4.85 -10.10 -19.15
CA VAL A 263 -3.88 -9.03 -19.37
C VAL A 263 -2.50 -9.67 -19.45
N HIS A 264 -1.84 -9.51 -20.58
CA HIS A 264 -0.58 -10.17 -20.89
C HIS A 264 0.58 -9.61 -20.06
N SER A 265 1.67 -10.37 -19.99
CA SER A 265 2.87 -9.98 -19.26
C SER A 265 3.71 -8.93 -20.02
N PRO A 266 4.25 -7.90 -19.32
CA PRO A 266 3.93 -7.54 -17.93
C PRO A 266 2.60 -6.77 -17.86
N PHE A 267 1.68 -7.16 -16.97
CA PHE A 267 0.35 -6.51 -16.89
C PHE A 267 0.40 -5.04 -16.43
N PHE A 268 1.50 -4.63 -15.79
CA PHE A 268 1.71 -3.26 -15.31
C PHE A 268 2.31 -2.32 -16.36
N GLY A 269 2.74 -2.82 -17.52
CA GLY A 269 3.26 -2.01 -18.63
C GLY A 269 2.45 -2.23 -19.91
N PRO A 270 2.73 -1.50 -21.00
CA PRO A 270 2.14 -1.79 -22.31
C PRO A 270 2.38 -3.25 -22.70
N SER A 271 1.30 -4.01 -22.90
CA SER A 271 1.37 -5.42 -23.29
C SER A 271 0.24 -5.78 -24.26
N GLY A 272 -0.82 -6.43 -23.78
CA GLY A 272 -1.92 -6.93 -24.59
C GLY A 272 -3.04 -7.52 -23.75
N LEU A 273 -4.17 -7.77 -24.41
CA LEU A 273 -5.40 -8.24 -23.81
C LEU A 273 -5.98 -9.38 -24.65
N THR A 274 -6.43 -10.45 -23.99
CA THR A 274 -7.24 -11.51 -24.64
C THR A 274 -8.58 -11.63 -23.92
N LEU A 275 -9.65 -11.27 -24.62
CA LEU A 275 -11.02 -11.51 -24.18
C LEU A 275 -11.47 -12.88 -24.70
N THR A 276 -11.96 -13.73 -23.82
CA THR A 276 -12.58 -15.02 -24.18
C THR A 276 -13.99 -15.06 -23.60
N LEU A 277 -15.00 -15.25 -24.47
CA LEU A 277 -16.40 -15.42 -24.06
C LEU A 277 -16.87 -16.82 -24.40
N GLY A 278 -17.74 -17.39 -23.55
CA GLY A 278 -18.26 -18.74 -23.73
C GLY A 278 -18.00 -19.65 -22.54
N GLY A 279 -18.10 -20.95 -22.76
CA GLY A 279 -17.97 -21.97 -21.74
C GLY A 279 -17.85 -23.38 -22.34
N LEU A 280 -18.15 -24.41 -21.55
CA LEU A 280 -18.10 -25.81 -21.98
C LEU A 280 -19.09 -26.06 -23.15
N GLY A 281 -18.63 -25.89 -24.38
CA GLY A 281 -19.44 -25.98 -25.60
C GLY A 281 -18.95 -25.11 -26.77
N GLY A 282 -18.08 -24.13 -26.50
CA GLY A 282 -17.42 -23.30 -27.51
C GLY A 282 -17.00 -21.95 -26.94
N ASP A 283 -15.75 -21.56 -27.19
CA ASP A 283 -15.19 -20.27 -26.81
C ASP A 283 -14.94 -19.41 -28.06
N GLU A 284 -15.27 -18.13 -28.00
CA GLU A 284 -14.83 -17.12 -28.96
C GLU A 284 -13.82 -16.20 -28.27
N SER A 285 -12.73 -15.86 -28.96
CA SER A 285 -11.70 -14.99 -28.40
C SER A 285 -11.29 -13.86 -29.35
N ALA A 286 -10.88 -12.75 -28.76
CA ALA A 286 -10.27 -11.62 -29.43
C ALA A 286 -9.03 -11.17 -28.67
N THR A 287 -7.99 -10.82 -29.40
CA THR A 287 -6.75 -10.28 -28.84
C THR A 287 -6.51 -8.88 -29.37
N TRP A 288 -6.08 -8.00 -28.48
CA TRP A 288 -5.58 -6.67 -28.77
C TRP A 288 -4.18 -6.54 -28.18
N ILE A 289 -3.27 -5.86 -28.88
CA ILE A 289 -1.89 -5.65 -28.46
C ILE A 289 -1.67 -4.14 -28.37
N ASP A 290 -0.97 -3.70 -27.33
CA ASP A 290 -0.56 -2.31 -27.19
C ASP A 290 0.70 -2.05 -28.01
N GLU A 291 0.54 -1.36 -29.13
CA GLU A 291 1.64 -0.95 -30.02
C GLU A 291 1.95 0.55 -29.87
N SER A 292 1.48 1.21 -28.80
CA SER A 292 1.60 2.66 -28.65
C SER A 292 3.06 3.14 -28.55
N HIS A 293 3.93 2.32 -27.96
CA HIS A 293 5.35 2.64 -27.74
C HIS A 293 6.25 1.43 -27.97
N ALA A 294 7.46 1.69 -28.48
CA ALA A 294 8.48 0.65 -28.62
C ALA A 294 9.12 0.30 -27.27
N GLU A 295 9.35 1.30 -26.41
CA GLU A 295 9.91 1.13 -25.08
C GLU A 295 8.80 1.12 -24.03
N VAL A 296 8.78 0.10 -23.17
CA VAL A 296 7.74 -0.10 -22.13
C VAL A 296 7.54 1.15 -21.26
N HIS A 297 8.62 1.86 -20.93
CA HIS A 297 8.57 3.01 -20.01
C HIS A 297 8.15 4.31 -20.69
N ASP A 298 8.06 4.36 -22.02
CA ASP A 298 7.48 5.52 -22.71
C ASP A 298 5.98 5.65 -22.41
N GLY A 299 5.34 4.56 -21.98
CA GLY A 299 3.97 4.58 -21.43
C GLY A 299 3.80 5.51 -20.22
N LEU A 300 4.88 5.90 -19.52
CA LEU A 300 4.84 6.91 -18.45
C LEU A 300 4.35 8.29 -18.95
N ALA A 301 4.44 8.57 -20.25
CA ALA A 301 3.90 9.80 -20.86
C ALA A 301 2.38 9.91 -20.72
N HIS A 302 1.66 8.79 -20.64
CA HIS A 302 0.21 8.79 -20.51
C HIS A 302 -0.25 9.37 -19.17
N GLN A 303 0.42 9.05 -18.06
CA GLN A 303 0.09 9.64 -16.77
C GLN A 303 0.45 11.13 -16.69
N ALA A 304 1.52 11.57 -17.37
CA ALA A 304 1.85 13.00 -17.46
C ALA A 304 0.78 13.77 -18.24
N THR A 305 0.30 13.19 -19.35
CA THR A 305 -0.80 13.75 -20.16
C THR A 305 -2.11 13.80 -19.39
N ALA A 306 -2.46 12.71 -18.70
CA ALA A 306 -3.65 12.66 -17.85
C ALA A 306 -3.60 13.69 -16.72
N PHE A 307 -2.46 13.78 -16.02
CA PHE A 307 -2.24 14.77 -14.97
C PHE A 307 -2.46 16.20 -15.48
N ALA A 308 -1.85 16.54 -16.62
CA ALA A 308 -2.02 17.85 -17.23
C ALA A 308 -3.48 18.14 -17.65
N SER A 309 -4.17 17.14 -18.20
CA SER A 309 -5.60 17.26 -18.51
C SER A 309 -6.42 17.58 -17.27
N TYR A 310 -6.16 16.91 -16.16
CA TYR A 310 -6.90 17.07 -14.91
C TYR A 310 -6.61 18.42 -14.24
N VAL A 311 -5.37 18.91 -14.29
CA VAL A 311 -5.04 20.29 -13.90
C VAL A 311 -5.82 21.29 -14.75
N GLY A 312 -5.83 21.12 -16.07
CA GLY A 312 -6.57 22.01 -16.98
C GLY A 312 -8.09 22.02 -16.75
N GLN A 313 -8.64 20.94 -16.19
CA GLN A 313 -10.04 20.82 -15.80
C GLN A 313 -10.33 21.31 -14.37
N GLY A 314 -9.31 21.69 -13.59
CA GLY A 314 -9.47 22.11 -12.20
C GLY A 314 -9.82 20.97 -11.24
N LEU A 315 -9.45 19.73 -11.56
CA LEU A 315 -9.68 18.58 -10.68
C LEU A 315 -8.64 18.53 -9.56
N VAL A 316 -9.05 17.98 -8.41
CA VAL A 316 -8.18 17.79 -7.23
C VAL A 316 -7.73 16.33 -7.04
N GLU A 317 -8.30 15.40 -7.81
CA GLU A 317 -7.93 13.99 -7.82
C GLU A 317 -8.14 13.39 -9.22
N SER A 318 -7.57 12.21 -9.47
CA SER A 318 -7.77 11.48 -10.73
C SER A 318 -9.15 10.81 -10.78
N PRO A 319 -9.93 10.96 -11.87
CA PRO A 319 -11.21 10.28 -12.03
C PRO A 319 -11.09 8.77 -12.29
N VAL A 320 -9.90 8.27 -12.64
CA VAL A 320 -9.64 6.84 -12.91
C VAL A 320 -8.81 6.17 -11.81
N HIS A 321 -8.35 6.96 -10.82
CA HIS A 321 -7.67 6.48 -9.62
C HIS A 321 -7.93 7.47 -8.45
N PRO A 322 -9.19 7.55 -7.98
CA PRO A 322 -9.60 8.52 -6.97
C PRO A 322 -8.94 8.25 -5.62
N HIS A 323 -8.83 9.28 -4.78
CA HIS A 323 -8.10 9.19 -3.51
C HIS A 323 -8.66 8.12 -2.56
N HIS A 324 -9.97 7.88 -2.56
CA HIS A 324 -10.55 6.83 -1.71
C HIS A 324 -10.04 5.43 -2.09
N GLU A 325 -9.80 5.19 -3.38
CA GLU A 325 -9.23 3.95 -3.89
C GLU A 325 -7.75 3.84 -3.51
N VAL A 326 -6.97 4.92 -3.71
CA VAL A 326 -5.56 5.01 -3.29
C VAL A 326 -5.41 4.68 -1.80
N VAL A 327 -6.26 5.28 -0.95
CA VAL A 327 -6.25 5.03 0.50
C VAL A 327 -6.67 3.59 0.81
N SER A 328 -7.68 3.05 0.12
CA SER A 328 -8.10 1.65 0.29
C SER A 328 -7.01 0.65 -0.13
N VAL A 329 -6.22 0.95 -1.16
CA VAL A 329 -5.07 0.14 -1.58
C VAL A 329 -4.02 0.13 -0.47
N MET A 330 -3.71 1.29 0.11
CA MET A 330 -2.76 1.36 1.23
C MET A 330 -3.28 0.66 2.49
N ALA A 331 -4.57 0.77 2.80
CA ALA A 331 -5.18 0.01 3.89
C ALA A 331 -5.06 -1.51 3.68
N THR A 332 -5.20 -1.97 2.43
CA THR A 332 -5.04 -3.38 2.07
C THR A 332 -3.59 -3.83 2.26
N ILE A 333 -2.63 -3.00 1.86
CA ILE A 333 -1.19 -3.27 2.05
C ILE A 333 -0.83 -3.29 3.54
N ASP A 334 -1.32 -2.34 4.34
CA ASP A 334 -1.04 -2.29 5.78
C ASP A 334 -1.58 -3.53 6.49
N ASP A 335 -2.80 -3.95 6.17
CA ASP A 335 -3.41 -5.17 6.74
C ASP A 335 -2.63 -6.43 6.33
N ALA A 336 -2.25 -6.54 5.06
CA ALA A 336 -1.45 -7.68 4.58
C ALA A 336 -0.06 -7.73 5.24
N ARG A 337 0.63 -6.58 5.35
CA ARG A 337 1.94 -6.49 6.01
C ARG A 337 1.85 -6.87 7.49
N ARG A 338 0.76 -6.48 8.18
CA ARG A 338 0.48 -6.90 9.56
C ARG A 338 0.36 -8.42 9.65
N GLN A 339 -0.51 -9.04 8.85
CA GLN A 339 -0.71 -10.49 8.85
C GLN A 339 0.58 -11.26 8.52
N VAL A 340 1.32 -10.86 7.49
CA VAL A 340 2.60 -11.51 7.09
C VAL A 340 3.67 -11.37 8.19
N SER A 341 3.70 -10.25 8.91
CA SER A 341 4.62 -10.07 10.03
C SER A 341 4.23 -10.91 11.25
N GLU A 342 2.93 -11.03 11.52
CA GLU A 342 2.36 -11.83 12.61
C GLU A 342 2.57 -13.35 12.39
N GLU A 343 2.53 -13.83 11.13
CA GLU A 343 2.83 -15.23 10.79
C GLU A 343 4.28 -15.65 11.12
N ILE A 344 5.19 -14.68 11.30
CA ILE A 344 6.61 -14.87 11.65
C ILE A 344 6.89 -14.55 13.13
N ALA A 345 5.84 -14.24 13.90
CA ALA A 345 5.89 -14.32 15.36
C ALA A 345 5.76 -15.74 15.99
N PRO A 346 6.16 -16.89 15.38
CA PRO A 346 6.45 -18.10 16.15
C PRO A 346 7.89 -18.13 16.70
N GLY A 347 8.62 -17.01 16.70
CA GLY A 347 9.94 -16.90 17.33
C GLY A 347 10.05 -15.68 18.25
N ALA A 348 10.04 -15.92 19.56
CA ALA A 348 10.38 -14.99 20.65
C ALA A 348 9.29 -14.05 21.23
N ALA A 349 8.03 -14.10 20.77
CA ALA A 349 6.97 -13.39 21.49
C ALA A 349 6.74 -14.02 22.88
N LEU A 350 6.89 -13.22 23.94
CA LEU A 350 6.58 -13.64 25.31
C LEU A 350 5.11 -13.35 25.56
N ARG A 351 4.36 -14.39 25.90
CA ARG A 351 2.97 -14.26 26.37
C ARG A 351 2.95 -14.31 27.88
N HIS A 352 2.68 -13.16 28.49
CA HIS A 352 2.43 -13.05 29.92
C HIS A 352 0.93 -13.20 30.17
N THR A 353 0.56 -14.15 31.02
CA THR A 353 -0.83 -14.42 31.34
C THR A 353 -1.01 -14.56 32.84
N VAL A 354 -1.96 -13.80 33.39
CA VAL A 354 -2.36 -13.90 34.78
C VAL A 354 -3.82 -14.29 34.85
N ALA A 355 -4.09 -15.49 35.36
CA ALA A 355 -5.43 -15.93 35.73
C ALA A 355 -5.67 -15.56 37.19
N PHE A 356 -6.81 -14.97 37.52
CA PHE A 356 -7.08 -14.46 38.87
C PHE A 356 -8.56 -14.51 39.25
N SER A 357 -8.81 -14.44 40.55
CA SER A 357 -10.13 -14.21 41.14
C SER A 357 -10.12 -12.88 41.91
N LEU A 358 -11.24 -12.16 41.89
CA LEU A 358 -11.38 -10.91 42.64
C LEU A 358 -12.05 -11.19 44.00
N VAL A 359 -11.74 -10.34 44.99
CA VAL A 359 -12.47 -10.31 46.27
C VAL A 359 -13.91 -9.81 46.09
N HIS A 360 -14.19 -9.15 44.97
CA HIS A 360 -15.50 -8.59 44.64
C HIS A 360 -16.48 -9.66 44.20
N PRO A 361 -17.78 -9.53 44.55
CA PRO A 361 -18.80 -10.45 44.06
C PRO A 361 -18.88 -10.46 42.53
N ALA A 362 -19.09 -11.63 41.93
CA ALA A 362 -19.28 -11.76 40.49
C ALA A 362 -20.46 -10.91 39.99
N GLY A 363 -20.24 -10.11 38.94
CA GLY A 363 -21.21 -9.18 38.37
C GLY A 363 -21.39 -7.86 39.14
N SER A 364 -20.54 -7.59 40.14
CA SER A 364 -20.55 -6.32 40.88
C SER A 364 -20.01 -5.15 40.06
N ALA A 365 -20.32 -3.93 40.49
CA ALA A 365 -19.78 -2.72 39.85
C ALA A 365 -18.27 -2.60 40.05
N GLU A 366 -17.78 -3.08 41.19
CA GLU A 366 -16.38 -3.10 41.58
C GLU A 366 -15.56 -4.07 40.70
N GLU A 367 -16.10 -5.27 40.40
CA GLU A 367 -15.52 -6.18 39.41
C GLU A 367 -15.42 -5.52 38.03
N ALA A 368 -16.52 -4.91 37.56
CA ALA A 368 -16.56 -4.26 36.25
C ALA A 368 -15.55 -3.10 36.15
N GLU A 369 -15.44 -2.27 37.19
CA GLU A 369 -14.49 -1.15 37.23
C GLU A 369 -13.04 -1.63 37.33
N PHE A 370 -12.76 -2.72 38.06
CA PHE A 370 -11.42 -3.32 38.09
C PHE A 370 -10.97 -3.71 36.67
N LEU A 371 -11.78 -4.50 35.97
CA LEU A 371 -11.47 -4.97 34.62
C LEU A 371 -11.35 -3.82 33.61
N ALA A 372 -12.25 -2.84 33.68
CA ALA A 372 -12.23 -1.68 32.79
C ALA A 372 -10.99 -0.80 33.01
N SER A 373 -10.62 -0.57 34.28
CA SER A 373 -9.42 0.20 34.62
C SER A 373 -8.13 -0.48 34.19
N ALA A 374 -8.03 -1.80 34.43
CA ALA A 374 -6.88 -2.60 34.06
C ALA A 374 -6.68 -2.58 32.55
N ARG A 375 -7.76 -2.78 31.77
CA ARG A 375 -7.72 -2.69 30.31
C ARG A 375 -7.25 -1.32 29.85
N ARG A 376 -7.83 -0.24 30.38
CA ARG A 376 -7.48 1.13 29.99
C ARG A 376 -6.02 1.47 30.30
N LEU A 377 -5.53 1.08 31.47
CA LEU A 377 -4.19 1.44 31.94
C LEU A 377 -3.13 0.53 31.32
N LEU A 378 -3.27 -0.80 31.45
CA LEU A 378 -2.24 -1.75 31.05
C LEU A 378 -2.05 -1.83 29.52
N THR A 379 -3.12 -1.63 28.74
CA THR A 379 -2.99 -1.55 27.26
C THR A 379 -2.23 -0.30 26.82
N GLY A 380 -2.18 0.75 27.65
CA GLY A 380 -1.47 2.00 27.35
C GLY A 380 0.04 1.94 27.61
N ILE A 381 0.53 0.89 28.28
CA ILE A 381 1.95 0.78 28.66
C ILE A 381 2.78 0.38 27.42
N PRO A 382 3.87 1.10 27.11
CA PRO A 382 4.74 0.78 25.99
C PRO A 382 5.27 -0.66 26.03
N GLY A 383 5.18 -1.37 24.90
CA GLY A 383 5.63 -2.76 24.75
C GLY A 383 4.52 -3.81 24.81
N VAL A 384 3.31 -3.44 25.25
CA VAL A 384 2.13 -4.32 25.19
C VAL A 384 1.54 -4.31 23.79
N GLU A 385 1.57 -5.45 23.09
CA GLU A 385 1.12 -5.56 21.69
C GLU A 385 -0.34 -6.05 21.57
N ASP A 386 -0.77 -6.96 22.45
CA ASP A 386 -2.12 -7.55 22.45
C ASP A 386 -2.60 -7.83 23.87
N PHE A 387 -3.42 -6.95 24.46
CA PHE A 387 -4.01 -7.14 25.78
C PHE A 387 -5.45 -7.66 25.69
N THR A 388 -5.68 -8.85 26.24
CA THR A 388 -6.99 -9.50 26.27
C THR A 388 -7.46 -9.74 27.70
N VAL A 389 -8.73 -9.46 27.95
CA VAL A 389 -9.45 -9.86 29.17
C VAL A 389 -10.42 -10.99 28.83
N SER A 390 -10.24 -12.14 29.47
CA SER A 390 -11.07 -13.33 29.26
C SER A 390 -11.71 -13.79 30.56
N ARG A 391 -12.94 -14.30 30.47
CA ARG A 391 -13.61 -14.96 31.59
C ARG A 391 -13.38 -16.46 31.53
N GLN A 392 -12.97 -17.06 32.63
CA GLN A 392 -12.90 -18.50 32.76
C GLN A 392 -14.31 -19.09 32.84
N VAL A 393 -14.58 -20.08 32.01
CA VAL A 393 -15.91 -20.74 31.92
C VAL A 393 -15.88 -22.17 32.44
N SER A 394 -14.69 -22.75 32.57
CA SER A 394 -14.53 -24.12 33.06
C SER A 394 -14.76 -24.18 34.57
N PRO A 395 -15.54 -25.15 35.08
CA PRO A 395 -15.73 -25.35 36.52
C PRO A 395 -14.50 -25.99 37.20
N LYS A 396 -13.40 -26.20 36.46
CA LYS A 396 -12.18 -26.86 36.96
C LYS A 396 -11.15 -25.87 37.54
N SER A 397 -11.44 -24.57 37.53
CA SER A 397 -10.57 -23.52 38.05
C SER A 397 -11.41 -22.48 38.74
N ASP A 398 -10.98 -22.06 39.92
CA ASP A 398 -11.62 -21.00 40.70
C ASP A 398 -11.13 -19.59 40.31
N LEU A 399 -10.20 -19.49 39.35
CA LEU A 399 -9.70 -18.23 38.80
C LEU A 399 -10.67 -17.73 37.72
N ALA A 400 -11.50 -16.77 38.09
CA ALA A 400 -12.64 -16.31 37.28
C ALA A 400 -12.26 -15.52 36.02
N TRP A 401 -11.11 -14.86 36.02
CA TRP A 401 -10.67 -13.95 34.97
C TRP A 401 -9.25 -14.25 34.54
N GLN A 402 -8.90 -13.79 33.34
CA GLN A 402 -7.56 -13.89 32.79
C GLN A 402 -7.22 -12.57 32.09
N PHE A 403 -6.08 -12.00 32.43
CA PHE A 403 -5.39 -11.02 31.59
C PHE A 403 -4.31 -11.75 30.79
N SER A 404 -4.27 -11.54 29.48
CA SER A 404 -3.20 -12.06 28.61
C SER A 404 -2.63 -10.91 27.82
N MET A 405 -1.31 -10.83 27.77
CA MET A 405 -0.59 -9.82 27.00
C MET A 405 0.59 -10.43 26.24
N VAL A 406 0.86 -9.86 25.06
CA VAL A 406 1.97 -10.26 24.19
C VAL A 406 3.03 -9.16 24.19
N PHE A 407 4.28 -9.58 24.32
CA PHE A 407 5.47 -8.75 24.20
C PHE A 407 6.37 -9.27 23.09
N ALA A 408 7.03 -8.35 22.40
CA ALA A 408 8.00 -8.67 21.34
C ALA A 408 9.12 -9.61 21.83
N ASP A 409 9.60 -9.41 23.07
CA ASP A 409 10.65 -10.21 23.71
C ASP A 409 10.66 -10.04 25.25
N ARG A 410 11.62 -10.69 25.92
CA ARG A 410 11.83 -10.58 27.38
C ARG A 410 12.22 -9.17 27.85
N ALA A 411 12.89 -8.39 27.01
CA ALA A 411 13.32 -7.04 27.38
C ALA A 411 12.12 -6.08 27.40
N ALA A 412 11.22 -6.20 26.43
CA ALA A 412 9.94 -5.50 26.41
C ALA A 412 9.08 -5.86 27.64
N PHE A 413 9.00 -7.15 27.99
CA PHE A 413 8.32 -7.57 29.21
C PHE A 413 8.95 -6.98 30.48
N ALA A 414 10.28 -7.03 30.62
CA ALA A 414 10.97 -6.46 31.78
C ALA A 414 10.77 -4.93 31.89
N ALA A 415 10.70 -4.23 30.76
CA ALA A 415 10.40 -2.80 30.74
C ALA A 415 8.95 -2.50 31.17
N TYR A 416 8.00 -3.33 30.75
CA TYR A 416 6.61 -3.29 31.21
C TYR A 416 6.50 -3.56 32.72
N ASP A 417 7.15 -4.62 33.21
CA ASP A 417 7.09 -5.04 34.62
C ASP A 417 7.59 -3.92 35.56
N ALA A 418 8.65 -3.22 35.13
CA ALA A 418 9.22 -2.08 35.84
C ALA A 418 8.48 -0.74 35.58
N HIS A 419 7.47 -0.69 34.70
CA HIS A 419 6.84 0.56 34.31
C HIS A 419 6.06 1.18 35.49
N PRO A 420 6.17 2.49 35.76
CA PRO A 420 5.53 3.12 36.92
C PRO A 420 4.01 2.92 36.99
N GLU A 421 3.33 2.91 35.84
CA GLU A 421 1.89 2.67 35.79
C GLU A 421 1.52 1.21 36.12
N HIS A 422 2.33 0.24 35.68
CA HIS A 422 2.15 -1.17 36.05
C HIS A 422 2.36 -1.36 37.55
N VAL A 423 3.48 -0.86 38.07
CA VAL A 423 3.82 -0.93 39.50
C VAL A 423 2.74 -0.24 40.35
N GLY A 424 2.26 0.93 39.93
CA GLY A 424 1.17 1.64 40.58
C GLY A 424 -0.13 0.85 40.58
N PHE A 425 -0.54 0.29 39.44
CA PHE A 425 -1.72 -0.56 39.35
C PHE A 425 -1.62 -1.78 40.28
N VAL A 426 -0.44 -2.42 40.35
CA VAL A 426 -0.21 -3.56 41.25
C VAL A 426 -0.37 -3.15 42.72
N GLN A 427 0.26 -2.05 43.11
CA GLN A 427 0.25 -1.58 44.50
C GLN A 427 -1.11 -1.06 44.96
N GLU A 428 -1.80 -0.31 44.10
CA GLU A 428 -3.03 0.40 44.46
C GLU A 428 -4.28 -0.47 44.32
N ARG A 429 -4.29 -1.38 43.34
CA ARG A 429 -5.48 -2.18 43.00
C ARG A 429 -5.26 -3.68 43.10
N TRP A 430 -4.21 -4.20 42.48
CA TRP A 430 -4.03 -5.66 42.37
C TRP A 430 -3.93 -6.32 43.75
N LEU A 431 -3.04 -5.84 44.62
CA LEU A 431 -2.79 -6.44 45.94
C LEU A 431 -4.00 -6.43 46.88
N SER A 432 -4.92 -5.50 46.70
CA SER A 432 -6.10 -5.32 47.57
C SER A 432 -7.35 -5.98 47.00
N GLU A 433 -7.46 -6.12 45.68
CA GLU A 433 -8.68 -6.56 45.01
C GLU A 433 -8.59 -7.98 44.41
N VAL A 434 -7.38 -8.53 44.22
CA VAL A 434 -7.16 -9.90 43.75
C VAL A 434 -7.05 -10.86 44.94
N ALA A 435 -7.95 -11.86 44.98
CA ALA A 435 -8.03 -12.85 46.05
C ALA A 435 -7.03 -14.00 45.87
N ASP A 436 -6.88 -14.48 44.64
CA ASP A 436 -5.94 -15.54 44.26
C ASP A 436 -5.58 -15.39 42.78
N PHE A 437 -4.37 -15.79 42.41
CA PHE A 437 -3.90 -15.71 41.04
C PHE A 437 -2.84 -16.75 40.69
N GLN A 438 -2.73 -17.02 39.39
CA GLN A 438 -1.68 -17.82 38.78
C GLN A 438 -1.12 -17.05 37.60
N GLU A 439 0.20 -16.89 37.59
CA GLU A 439 0.95 -16.25 36.52
C GLU A 439 1.68 -17.29 35.66
N LEU A 440 1.67 -17.07 34.35
CA LEU A 440 2.28 -17.91 33.34
C LEU A 440 2.95 -17.03 32.28
N ASP A 441 4.28 -17.09 32.22
CA ASP A 441 5.09 -16.51 31.16
C ASP A 441 5.52 -17.59 30.19
N LEU A 442 4.96 -17.56 28.99
CA LEU A 442 5.15 -18.60 27.97
C LEU A 442 5.84 -18.02 26.75
N GLU A 443 6.85 -18.71 26.27
CA GLU A 443 7.44 -18.47 24.95
C GLU A 443 6.84 -19.46 23.95
N ALA A 444 6.52 -18.99 22.75
CA ALA A 444 6.15 -19.88 21.66
C ALA A 444 7.33 -20.81 21.32
N GLN A 445 7.10 -22.13 21.34
CA GLN A 445 8.06 -23.05 20.75
C GLN A 445 7.87 -23.09 19.24
N ALA A 446 8.95 -22.94 18.50
CA ALA A 446 8.96 -23.22 17.06
C ALA A 446 8.59 -24.69 16.86
N GLY A 447 7.44 -24.94 16.22
CA GLY A 447 6.91 -26.26 15.92
C GLY A 447 7.53 -26.91 14.70
#